data_AF-A0A1M6P4B3-F1
#
_entry.id   AF-A0A1M6P4B3-F1
#
_cell.length_a   1.000
_cell.length_b   1.000
_cell.length_c   1.000
_cell.angle_alpha   90.00
_cell.angle_beta   90.00
_cell.angle_gamma   90.00
#
_symmetry.space_group_name_H-M   'P 1'
#
loop_
_entity.id
_entity.type
_entity.pdbx_description
1 polymer ?
#
loop_
_entity_poly.entity_id
_entity_poly.type
_entity_poly.pdbx_seq_one_letter_code
_entity_poly.pdbx_strand_id
1 'polypeptide(L)'
;MDKAIMLDKIKDYYSFKTDVDFAKFLGITPQVYSNWKSRNSFDAELLYNKCPELNPSWLLCGKEPMMSDEEKELQVNEAKSPYILRKKLAYLEDELRVLGQADKIMSESGSQIKKAIELLTNQLQLTEKELEDTLKEKK
;
A
#
# COMPACT_ATOMS: atom_id res chain seq x y z
N MET A 1 14.44 2.29 -32.88
CA MET A 1 14.17 3.19 -31.73
C MET A 1 15.43 3.20 -30.89
N ASP A 2 15.85 4.37 -30.40
CA ASP A 2 17.01 4.46 -29.50
C ASP A 2 16.62 3.89 -28.13
N LYS A 3 17.43 2.97 -27.60
CA LYS A 3 17.19 2.34 -26.30
C LYS A 3 17.32 3.35 -25.15
N ALA A 4 18.10 4.41 -25.32
CA ALA A 4 18.13 5.51 -24.37
C ALA A 4 16.76 6.19 -24.24
N ILE A 5 16.06 6.40 -25.37
CA ILE A 5 14.70 6.93 -25.40
C ILE A 5 13.71 5.96 -24.76
N MET A 6 13.89 4.64 -24.98
CA MET A 6 13.05 3.64 -24.32
C MET A 6 13.22 3.68 -22.80
N LEU A 7 14.46 3.78 -22.30
CA LEU A 7 14.73 3.93 -20.87
C LEU A 7 14.09 5.20 -20.29
N ASP A 8 14.15 6.33 -21.01
CA ASP A 8 13.51 7.56 -20.56
C ASP A 8 11.99 7.45 -20.53
N LYS A 9 11.36 6.81 -21.54
CA LYS A 9 9.92 6.54 -21.51
C LYS A 9 9.50 5.66 -20.34
N ILE A 10 10.27 4.62 -20.05
CA ILE A 10 10.02 3.75 -18.89
C ILE A 10 10.17 4.58 -17.60
N LYS A 11 11.25 5.34 -17.46
CA LYS A 11 11.49 6.20 -16.29
C LYS A 11 10.32 7.18 -16.05
N ASP A 12 9.85 7.84 -17.10
CA ASP A 12 8.73 8.77 -17.05
C ASP A 12 7.43 8.07 -16.69
N TYR A 13 7.19 6.88 -17.26
CA TYR A 13 6.04 6.06 -16.91
C TYR A 13 6.02 5.72 -15.42
N TYR A 14 7.16 5.40 -14.79
CA TYR A 14 7.23 5.19 -13.34
C TYR A 14 7.29 6.49 -12.51
N SER A 15 7.25 7.65 -13.17
CA SER A 15 7.33 8.98 -12.55
C SER A 15 8.62 9.21 -11.74
N PHE A 16 9.74 8.58 -12.14
CA PHE A 16 11.04 8.86 -11.55
C PHE A 16 11.61 10.16 -12.13
N LYS A 17 12.00 11.10 -11.25
CA LYS A 17 12.54 12.40 -11.66
C LYS A 17 14.00 12.33 -12.09
N THR A 18 14.75 11.38 -11.53
CA THR A 18 16.19 11.27 -11.77
C THR A 18 16.58 9.87 -12.21
N ASP A 19 17.60 9.80 -13.06
CA ASP A 19 18.20 8.55 -13.51
C ASP A 19 18.77 7.74 -12.32
N VAL A 20 19.21 8.43 -11.27
CA VAL A 20 19.71 7.82 -10.03
C VAL A 20 18.60 7.05 -9.30
N ASP A 21 17.40 7.64 -9.19
CA ASP A 21 16.28 7.01 -8.49
C ASP A 21 15.76 5.80 -9.26
N PHE A 22 15.70 5.91 -10.59
CA PHE A 22 15.30 4.79 -11.43
C PHE A 22 16.34 3.66 -11.41
N ALA A 23 17.64 3.98 -11.44
CA ALA A 23 18.71 2.97 -11.28
C ALA A 23 18.60 2.22 -9.95
N LYS A 24 18.33 2.93 -8.85
CA LYS A 24 18.09 2.33 -7.53
C LYS A 24 16.87 1.40 -7.55
N PHE A 25 15.78 1.79 -8.19
CA PHE A 25 14.59 0.96 -8.35
C PHE A 25 14.89 -0.35 -9.11
N LEU A 26 15.68 -0.26 -10.19
CA LEU A 26 16.12 -1.43 -10.95
C LEU A 26 17.11 -2.32 -10.17
N GLY A 27 17.70 -1.81 -9.08
CA GLY A 27 18.71 -2.51 -8.28
C GLY A 27 20.12 -2.43 -8.88
N ILE A 28 20.39 -1.43 -9.71
CA ILE A 28 21.70 -1.19 -10.35
C ILE A 28 22.30 0.13 -9.88
N THR A 29 23.60 0.31 -10.11
CA THR A 29 24.26 1.59 -9.78
C THR A 29 23.95 2.66 -10.83
N PRO A 30 23.96 3.96 -10.46
CA PRO A 30 23.77 5.05 -11.43
C PRO A 30 24.79 5.04 -12.57
N GLN A 31 26.01 4.55 -12.31
CA GLN A 31 27.05 4.39 -13.32
C GLN A 31 26.67 3.32 -14.36
N VAL A 32 26.11 2.19 -13.94
CA VAL A 32 25.62 1.14 -14.86
C VAL A 32 24.50 1.70 -15.74
N TYR A 33 23.56 2.43 -15.16
CA TYR A 33 22.48 3.07 -15.90
C TYR A 33 22.97 4.13 -16.90
N SER A 34 23.95 4.95 -16.51
CA SER A 34 24.59 5.92 -17.41
C SER A 34 25.30 5.22 -18.58
N ASN A 35 25.97 4.10 -18.31
CA ASN A 35 26.61 3.28 -19.35
C ASN A 35 25.60 2.65 -20.30
N TRP A 36 24.44 2.24 -19.81
CA TRP A 36 23.34 1.73 -20.64
C TRP A 36 22.87 2.79 -21.64
N LYS A 37 22.62 4.02 -21.17
CA LYS A 37 22.25 5.14 -22.04
C LYS A 37 23.33 5.47 -23.07
N SER A 38 24.59 5.63 -22.64
CA SER A 38 25.68 6.02 -23.54
C SER A 38 26.02 4.95 -24.58
N ARG A 39 25.85 3.67 -24.24
CA ARG A 39 26.09 2.53 -25.15
C ARG A 39 24.84 2.10 -25.91
N ASN A 40 23.71 2.80 -25.75
CA ASN A 40 22.45 2.44 -26.37
C ASN A 40 22.08 0.95 -26.13
N SER A 41 22.17 0.54 -24.87
CA SER A 41 21.95 -0.85 -24.41
C SER A 41 21.18 -0.85 -23.11
N PHE A 42 20.49 -1.94 -22.80
CA PHE A 42 19.94 -2.22 -21.48
C PHE A 42 19.82 -3.73 -21.31
N ASP A 43 19.62 -4.17 -20.07
CA ASP A 43 19.25 -5.54 -19.77
C ASP A 43 17.71 -5.68 -19.89
N ALA A 44 17.26 -6.34 -20.96
CA ALA A 44 15.84 -6.52 -21.23
C ALA A 44 15.17 -7.46 -20.21
N GLU A 45 15.90 -8.46 -19.71
CA GLU A 45 15.40 -9.40 -18.71
C GLU A 45 15.21 -8.69 -17.36
N LEU A 46 16.18 -7.84 -16.97
CA LEU A 46 16.03 -7.03 -15.77
C LEU A 46 14.82 -6.10 -15.87
N LEU A 47 14.67 -5.40 -16.99
CA LEU A 47 13.54 -4.49 -17.20
C LEU A 47 12.21 -5.24 -17.20
N TYR A 48 12.11 -6.40 -17.87
CA TYR A 48 10.89 -7.20 -17.84
C TYR A 48 10.52 -7.66 -16.41
N ASN A 49 11.51 -8.07 -15.62
CA ASN A 49 11.28 -8.51 -14.24
C ASN A 49 10.92 -7.37 -13.28
N LYS A 50 11.52 -6.18 -13.45
CA LYS A 50 11.26 -5.02 -12.61
C LYS A 50 10.04 -4.21 -13.06
N CYS A 51 9.69 -4.33 -14.33
CA CYS A 51 8.64 -3.59 -14.99
C CYS A 51 7.67 -4.53 -15.75
N PRO A 52 6.88 -5.34 -15.03
CA PRO A 52 6.03 -6.38 -15.63
C PRO A 52 4.93 -5.84 -16.56
N GLU A 53 4.55 -4.58 -16.43
CA GLU A 53 3.60 -3.89 -17.32
C GLU A 53 4.13 -3.61 -18.73
N LEU A 54 5.45 -3.70 -18.94
CA LEU A 54 6.02 -3.44 -20.26
C LEU A 54 5.71 -4.57 -21.23
N ASN A 55 5.31 -4.20 -22.44
CA ASN A 55 5.14 -5.14 -23.53
C ASN A 55 6.51 -5.75 -23.93
N PRO A 56 6.70 -7.08 -23.84
CA PRO A 56 7.96 -7.73 -24.21
C PRO A 56 8.37 -7.47 -25.67
N SER A 57 7.40 -7.45 -26.58
CA SER A 57 7.63 -7.18 -28.00
C SER A 57 8.09 -5.74 -28.22
N TRP A 58 7.59 -4.78 -27.44
CA TRP A 58 8.09 -3.41 -27.48
C TRP A 58 9.50 -3.32 -26.91
N LEU A 59 9.79 -3.98 -25.80
CA LEU A 59 11.11 -3.97 -25.17
C LEU A 59 12.21 -4.55 -26.08
N LEU A 60 11.88 -5.61 -26.83
CA LEU A 60 12.82 -6.28 -27.73
C LEU A 60 12.95 -5.60 -29.09
N CYS A 61 11.84 -5.18 -29.69
CA CYS A 61 11.80 -4.74 -31.09
C CYS A 61 11.56 -3.23 -31.25
N GLY A 62 11.04 -2.55 -30.22
CA GLY A 62 10.68 -1.12 -30.25
C GLY A 62 9.57 -0.78 -31.24
N LYS A 63 8.79 -1.77 -31.69
CA LYS A 63 7.81 -1.64 -32.80
C LYS A 63 6.33 -1.81 -32.41
N GLU A 64 6.02 -1.92 -31.13
CA GLU A 64 4.67 -2.10 -30.59
C GLU A 64 4.29 -0.96 -29.62
N PRO A 65 3.05 -0.87 -29.10
CA PRO A 65 2.79 -0.03 -27.93
C PRO A 65 3.64 -0.48 -26.74
N MET A 66 4.13 0.50 -25.97
CA MET A 66 4.99 0.26 -24.80
C MET A 66 4.32 -0.62 -23.74
N MET A 67 2.99 -0.54 -23.64
CA MET A 67 2.18 -1.30 -22.70
C MET A 67 1.50 -2.48 -23.42
N SER A 68 1.23 -3.55 -22.69
CA SER A 68 0.45 -4.68 -23.20
C SER A 68 -1.01 -4.30 -23.42
N ASP A 69 -1.69 -4.99 -24.34
CA ASP A 69 -3.09 -4.68 -24.67
C ASP A 69 -4.05 -4.90 -23.48
N GLU A 70 -3.68 -5.76 -22.52
CA GLU A 70 -4.39 -5.99 -21.26
C GLU A 70 -4.48 -4.72 -20.38
N GLU A 71 -3.59 -3.75 -20.57
CA GLU A 71 -3.55 -2.51 -19.77
C GLU A 71 -4.11 -1.28 -20.51
N LYS A 72 -4.38 -1.38 -21.82
CA LYS A 72 -4.98 -0.28 -22.59
C LYS A 72 -6.40 0.06 -22.12
N GLU A 73 -7.12 -0.90 -21.54
CA GLU A 73 -8.48 -0.69 -21.01
C GLU A 73 -8.52 0.17 -19.72
N LEU A 74 -7.37 0.44 -19.10
CA LEU A 74 -7.27 1.23 -17.86
C LEU A 74 -6.90 2.71 -18.08
N GLN A 75 -6.73 3.16 -19.33
CA GLN A 75 -6.30 4.53 -19.67
C GLN A 75 -7.47 5.48 -19.96
N VAL A 76 -8.44 5.56 -19.04
CA VAL A 76 -9.34 6.71 -18.99
C VAL A 76 -8.90 7.51 -17.77
N ASN A 77 -8.41 8.74 -18.01
CA ASN A 77 -8.08 9.82 -17.06
C ASN A 77 -6.59 10.04 -16.76
N GLU A 78 -6.10 11.21 -17.17
CA GLU A 78 -4.82 11.80 -16.75
C GLU A 78 -4.76 11.96 -15.22
N ALA A 79 -4.11 11.04 -14.51
CA ALA A 79 -3.31 11.35 -13.31
C ALA A 79 -2.69 10.07 -12.73
N LYS A 80 -1.35 10.01 -12.83
CA LYS A 80 -0.43 9.08 -12.13
C LYS A 80 -0.44 7.65 -12.68
N SER A 81 0.75 7.24 -13.11
CA SER A 81 1.13 5.88 -13.49
C SER A 81 0.35 4.78 -12.75
N PRO A 82 -0.20 3.78 -13.46
CA PRO A 82 -0.82 2.59 -12.85
C PRO A 82 0.01 1.95 -11.73
N TYR A 83 1.35 1.98 -11.84
CA TYR A 83 2.25 1.51 -10.79
C TYR A 83 2.13 2.31 -9.48
N ILE A 84 2.09 3.64 -9.56
CA ILE A 84 1.94 4.52 -8.39
C ILE A 84 0.57 4.35 -7.75
N LEU A 85 -0.47 4.17 -8.58
CA LEU A 85 -1.81 3.89 -8.09
C LEU A 85 -1.87 2.54 -7.36
N ARG A 86 -1.30 1.48 -7.93
CA ARG A 86 -1.20 0.16 -7.27
C ARG A 86 -0.42 0.23 -5.95
N LYS A 87 0.72 0.92 -5.94
CA LYS A 87 1.52 1.10 -4.72
C LYS A 87 0.75 1.88 -3.64
N LYS A 88 0.03 2.93 -4.04
CA LYS A 88 -0.79 3.72 -3.11
C LYS A 88 -1.99 2.92 -2.59
N LEU A 89 -2.61 2.12 -3.46
CA LEU A 89 -3.70 1.23 -3.11
C LEU A 89 -3.25 0.19 -2.08
N ALA A 90 -2.12 -0.48 -2.30
CA ALA A 90 -1.55 -1.42 -1.34
C ALA A 90 -1.23 -0.78 0.03
N TYR A 91 -0.71 0.46 0.05
CA TYR A 91 -0.48 1.20 1.29
C TYR A 91 -1.79 1.51 2.03
N LEU A 92 -2.81 2.01 1.31
CA LEU A 92 -4.11 2.34 1.89
C LEU A 92 -4.84 1.09 2.40
N GLU A 93 -4.72 -0.04 1.71
CA GLU A 93 -5.26 -1.33 2.16
C GLU A 93 -4.63 -1.81 3.46
N ASP A 94 -3.31 -1.67 3.62
CA ASP A 94 -2.62 -2.02 4.86
C ASP A 94 -3.02 -1.10 6.01
N GLU A 95 -3.16 0.21 5.76
CA GLU A 95 -3.64 1.19 6.74
C GLU A 95 -5.08 0.90 7.20
N LEU A 96 -5.97 0.58 6.26
CA LEU A 96 -7.34 0.14 6.58
C LEU A 96 -7.35 -1.15 7.41
N ARG A 97 -6.44 -2.09 7.14
CA ARG A 97 -6.30 -3.33 7.92
C ARG A 97 -5.95 -3.03 9.38
N VAL A 98 -4.99 -2.13 9.61
CA VAL A 98 -4.57 -1.74 10.97
C VAL A 98 -5.72 -1.04 11.71
N LEU A 99 -6.41 -0.11 11.05
CA LEU A 99 -7.57 0.57 11.64
C LEU A 99 -8.69 -0.42 12.00
N GLY A 100 -8.98 -1.39 11.13
CA GLY A 100 -9.98 -2.42 11.41
C GLY A 100 -9.63 -3.32 12.62
N GLN A 101 -8.34 -3.59 12.83
CA GLN A 101 -7.89 -4.31 14.04
C GLN A 101 -8.09 -3.47 15.31
N ALA A 102 -7.78 -2.18 15.26
CA ALA A 102 -7.97 -1.27 16.39
C ALA A 102 -9.45 -1.16 16.79
N ASP A 103 -10.36 -1.05 15.81
CA ASP A 103 -11.80 -1.00 16.06
C ASP A 103 -12.32 -2.28 16.72
N LYS A 104 -11.82 -3.46 16.29
CA LYS A 104 -12.17 -4.73 16.91
C LYS A 104 -11.74 -4.77 18.39
N ILE A 105 -10.50 -4.38 18.68
CA ILE A 105 -9.97 -4.33 20.06
C ILE A 105 -10.79 -3.35 20.92
N MET A 106 -11.11 -2.17 20.39
CA MET A 106 -11.94 -1.19 21.10
C MET A 106 -13.34 -1.71 21.37
N SER A 107 -13.96 -2.39 20.40
CA SER A 107 -15.28 -3.01 20.58
C SER A 107 -15.28 -4.07 21.68
N GLU A 108 -14.26 -4.95 21.69
CA GLU A 108 -14.08 -5.96 22.73
C GLU A 108 -13.87 -5.33 24.11
N SER A 109 -13.01 -4.32 24.21
CA SER A 109 -12.77 -3.55 25.44
C SER A 109 -14.04 -2.88 25.95
N GLY A 110 -14.83 -2.25 25.06
CA GLY A 110 -16.12 -1.65 25.41
C GLY A 110 -17.11 -2.67 25.98
N SER A 111 -17.16 -3.88 25.43
CA SER A 111 -17.99 -4.98 25.97
C SER A 111 -17.55 -5.38 27.37
N GLN A 112 -16.24 -5.46 27.62
CA GLN A 112 -15.69 -5.78 28.94
C GLN A 112 -16.01 -4.71 29.97
N ILE A 113 -15.83 -3.43 29.60
CA ILE A 113 -16.17 -2.28 30.47
C ILE A 113 -17.66 -2.30 30.81
N LYS A 114 -18.54 -2.57 29.84
CA LYS A 114 -19.98 -2.66 30.09
C LYS A 114 -20.31 -3.75 31.12
N LYS A 115 -19.71 -4.95 30.99
CA LYS A 115 -19.88 -6.04 31.97
C LYS A 115 -19.36 -5.66 33.36
N ALA A 116 -18.23 -4.97 33.44
CA ALA A 116 -17.68 -4.51 34.71
C ALA A 116 -18.59 -3.51 35.41
N ILE A 117 -19.16 -2.56 34.67
CA ILE A 117 -20.14 -1.59 35.20
C ILE A 117 -21.37 -2.31 35.74
N GLU A 118 -21.89 -3.31 35.03
CA GLU A 118 -23.06 -4.08 35.43
C GLU A 118 -22.82 -4.85 36.74
N LEU A 119 -21.65 -5.49 36.88
CA LEU A 119 -21.25 -6.17 38.12
C LEU A 119 -21.15 -5.20 39.30
N LEU A 120 -20.48 -4.07 39.12
CA LEU A 120 -20.32 -3.07 40.18
C LEU A 120 -21.67 -2.46 40.59
N THR A 121 -22.57 -2.25 39.63
CA THR A 121 -23.93 -1.75 39.90
C THR A 121 -24.71 -2.74 40.77
N ASN A 122 -24.65 -4.03 40.45
CA ASN A 122 -25.30 -5.07 41.23
C ASN A 122 -24.72 -5.17 42.65
N GLN A 123 -23.40 -5.03 42.80
CA GLN A 123 -22.75 -5.02 44.12
C GLN A 123 -23.19 -3.83 44.96
N LEU A 124 -23.24 -2.62 44.39
CA LEU A 124 -23.72 -1.43 45.09
C LEU A 124 -25.15 -1.62 45.60
N GLN A 125 -26.06 -2.09 44.75
CA GLN A 125 -27.45 -2.37 45.13
C GLN A 125 -27.55 -3.39 46.26
N LEU A 126 -26.72 -4.43 46.25
CA LEU A 126 -26.69 -5.42 47.33
C LEU A 126 -26.24 -4.79 48.65
N THR A 127 -25.16 -4.01 48.62
CA THR A 127 -24.64 -3.33 49.82
C THR A 127 -25.60 -2.29 50.39
N GLU A 128 -26.32 -1.56 49.52
CA GLU A 128 -27.37 -0.63 49.95
C GLU A 128 -28.48 -1.35 50.70
N LYS A 129 -28.92 -2.50 50.18
CA LYS A 129 -29.96 -3.32 50.81
C LYS A 129 -29.52 -3.88 52.17
N GLU A 130 -28.29 -4.40 52.26
CA GLU A 130 -27.73 -4.87 53.53
C GLU A 130 -27.66 -3.75 54.58
N LEU A 131 -27.28 -2.54 54.18
CA LEU A 131 -27.24 -1.38 55.07
C LEU A 131 -28.64 -1.01 55.57
N GLU A 132 -29.65 -1.02 54.70
CA GLU A 132 -31.04 -0.76 55.07
C GLU A 132 -31.57 -1.78 56.08
N ASP A 133 -31.29 -3.07 55.87
CA ASP A 133 -31.73 -4.14 56.75
C ASP A 133 -31.05 -4.04 58.13
N THR A 134 -29.74 -3.74 58.16
CA THR A 134 -28.98 -3.50 59.40
C THR A 134 -29.50 -2.29 60.20
N LEU A 135 -29.95 -1.23 59.49
CA LEU A 135 -30.55 -0.04 60.12
C LEU A 135 -31.94 -0.32 60.71
N LYS A 136 -32.71 -1.25 60.14
CA LYS A 136 -34.01 -1.67 60.68
C LYS A 136 -33.85 -2.51 61.95
N GLU A 137 -32.86 -3.40 62.03
CA GLU A 137 -32.61 -4.24 63.21
C GLU A 137 -32.11 -3.46 64.45
N LYS A 138 -31.55 -2.26 64.26
CA LYS A 138 -31.07 -1.40 65.36
C LYS A 138 -32.13 -0.45 65.94
N LYS A 139 -33.34 -0.41 65.38
CA LYS A 139 -34.48 0.40 65.88
C LYS A 139 -35.45 -0.47 66.68
#